data_AF-A0A8T3T7A3-F1
#
_entry.id   AF-A0A8T3T7A3-F1
#
_cell.length_a   1.000
_cell.length_b   1.000
_cell.length_c   1.000
_cell.angle_alpha   90.00
_cell.angle_beta   90.00
_cell.angle_gamma   90.00
#
_symmetry.space_group_name_H-M   'P 1'
#
loop_
_entity.id
_entity.type
_entity.pdbx_description
1 polymer ?
#
loop_
_entity_poly.entity_id
_entity_poly.type
_entity_poly.pdbx_seq_one_letter_code
_entity_poly.pdbx_strand_id
1 'polypeptide(L)'
;MAIAVAAALAFFYLSQSTHVAAKGYHIDSLETTLAQRRGDQQQLILAIGEARAPAEITRRARLRLRLVPLEEGAITFASPASRPTN
;
A
#
# COMPACT_ATOMS: atom_id res chain seq x y z
N MET A 1 51.57 20.48 -25.81
CA MET A 1 51.13 19.10 -25.50
C MET A 1 50.69 18.94 -24.04
N ALA A 2 51.51 19.28 -23.04
CA ALA A 2 51.14 19.11 -21.62
C ALA A 2 49.82 19.79 -21.19
N ILE A 3 49.52 20.99 -21.71
CA ILE A 3 48.28 21.72 -21.38
C ILE A 3 47.04 21.00 -21.93
N ALA A 4 47.12 20.44 -23.14
CA ALA A 4 46.01 19.71 -23.74
C ALA A 4 45.70 18.42 -22.98
N VAL A 5 46.74 17.72 -22.51
CA VAL A 5 46.60 16.52 -21.68
C VAL A 5 45.96 16.86 -20.33
N ALA A 6 46.43 17.93 -19.67
CA ALA A 6 45.84 18.39 -18.40
C ALA A 6 44.37 18.80 -18.54
N ALA A 7 44.02 19.51 -19.61
CA ALA A 7 42.63 19.90 -19.88
C ALA A 7 41.74 18.66 -20.13
N ALA A 8 42.20 17.69 -20.92
CA ALA A 8 41.46 16.47 -21.19
C ALA A 8 41.21 15.64 -19.91
N LEU A 9 42.21 15.54 -19.04
CA LEU A 9 42.07 14.90 -17.71
C LEU A 9 41.06 15.64 -16.83
N ALA A 10 41.10 16.96 -16.78
CA ALA A 10 40.14 17.75 -16.01
C ALA A 10 38.70 17.55 -16.50
N PHE A 11 38.47 17.56 -17.82
CA PHE A 11 37.16 17.26 -18.40
C PHE A 11 36.69 15.83 -18.10
N PHE A 12 37.60 14.85 -18.17
CA PHE A 12 37.28 13.46 -17.86
C PHE A 12 36.84 13.28 -16.40
N TYR A 13 37.60 13.86 -15.45
CA TYR A 13 37.24 13.81 -14.04
C TYR A 13 35.96 14.58 -13.72
N LEU A 14 35.75 15.73 -14.36
CA LEU A 14 34.50 16.48 -14.21
C LEU A 14 33.30 15.68 -14.74
N SER A 15 33.42 15.05 -15.91
CA SER A 15 32.37 14.20 -16.47
C SER A 15 32.04 13.00 -15.57
N GLN A 16 33.05 12.38 -14.96
CA GLN A 16 32.82 11.30 -13.99
C GLN A 16 32.11 11.82 -12.74
N SER A 17 32.56 12.96 -12.20
CA SER A 17 31.95 13.58 -11.02
C SER A 17 30.49 13.94 -11.27
N THR A 18 30.17 14.59 -12.40
CA THR A 18 28.80 14.96 -12.77
C THR A 18 27.92 13.72 -12.99
N HIS A 19 28.45 12.67 -13.61
CA HIS A 19 27.71 11.43 -13.84
C HIS A 19 27.41 10.68 -12.52
N VAL A 20 28.35 10.66 -11.58
CA VAL A 20 28.12 10.11 -10.24
C VAL A 20 27.08 10.95 -9.48
N ALA A 21 27.17 12.27 -9.54
CA ALA A 21 26.18 13.16 -8.91
C ALA A 21 24.78 12.96 -9.50
N ALA A 22 24.64 12.84 -10.82
CA ALA A 22 23.37 12.56 -11.48
C ALA A 22 22.78 11.22 -11.01
N LYS A 23 23.60 10.18 -10.91
CA LYS A 23 23.17 8.88 -10.34
C LYS A 23 22.75 9.01 -8.87
N GLY A 24 23.46 9.81 -8.07
CA GLY A 24 23.09 10.12 -6.69
C GLY A 24 21.68 10.71 -6.60
N TYR A 25 21.39 11.74 -7.39
CA TYR A 25 20.04 12.34 -7.42
C TYR A 25 18.95 11.35 -7.84
N HIS A 26 19.25 10.46 -8.80
CA HIS A 26 18.30 9.41 -9.17
C HIS A 26 18.04 8.44 -8.02
N ILE A 27 19.09 8.04 -7.28
CA ILE A 27 18.95 7.17 -6.11
C ILE A 27 18.10 7.87 -5.04
N ASP A 28 18.43 9.11 -4.68
CA ASP A 28 17.68 9.88 -3.67
C ASP A 28 16.19 10.03 -4.05
N SER A 29 15.90 10.25 -5.35
CA SER A 29 14.53 10.32 -5.86
C SER A 29 13.77 9.00 -5.72
N LEU A 30 14.45 7.87 -5.95
CA LEU A 30 13.88 6.53 -5.82
C LEU A 30 13.65 6.18 -4.36
N GLU A 31 14.59 6.52 -3.47
CA GLU A 31 14.44 6.34 -2.02
C GLU A 31 13.27 7.15 -1.46
N THR A 32 13.13 8.40 -1.90
CA THR A 32 11.99 9.26 -1.54
C THR A 32 10.67 8.63 -2.01
N THR A 33 10.62 8.16 -3.25
CA THR A 33 9.43 7.49 -3.80
C THR A 33 9.09 6.23 -3.01
N LEU A 34 10.10 5.45 -2.63
CA LEU A 34 9.93 4.22 -1.87
C LEU A 34 9.44 4.50 -0.44
N ALA A 35 9.96 5.53 0.22
CA ALA A 35 9.48 5.98 1.52
C ALA A 35 8.00 6.41 1.45
N GLN A 36 7.62 7.17 0.43
CA GLN A 36 6.23 7.57 0.20
C GLN A 36 5.32 6.34 0.03
N ARG A 37 5.70 5.39 -0.84
CA ARG A 37 4.92 4.16 -1.06
C ARG A 37 4.75 3.33 0.20
N ARG A 38 5.78 3.25 1.06
CA ARG A 38 5.68 2.58 2.36
C ARG A 38 4.70 3.29 3.29
N GLY A 39 4.71 4.62 3.30
CA GLY A 39 3.72 5.43 4.03
C GLY A 39 2.29 5.15 3.55
N ASP A 40 2.07 5.21 2.23
CA ASP A 40 0.77 4.92 1.60
C ASP A 40 0.28 3.51 1.99
N GLN A 41 1.18 2.51 1.99
CA GLN A 41 0.86 1.14 2.36
C GLN A 41 0.44 1.01 3.82
N GLN A 42 1.15 1.67 4.75
CA GLN A 42 0.79 1.66 6.17
C GLN A 42 -0.58 2.30 6.40
N GLN A 43 -0.85 3.43 5.75
CA GLN A 43 -2.15 4.07 5.80
C GLN A 43 -3.27 3.16 5.29
N LEU A 44 -3.03 2.43 4.19
CA LEU A 44 -4.00 1.49 3.64
C LEU A 44 -4.26 0.32 4.59
N ILE A 45 -3.22 -0.22 5.24
CA ILE A 45 -3.36 -1.30 6.23
C ILE A 45 -4.25 -0.85 7.39
N LEU A 46 -4.03 0.37 7.90
CA LEU A 46 -4.85 0.93 8.97
C LEU A 46 -6.31 1.08 8.53
N ALA A 47 -6.56 1.66 7.35
CA ALA A 47 -7.91 1.83 6.81
C ALA A 47 -8.64 0.49 6.61
N ILE A 48 -7.92 -0.56 6.15
CA ILE A 48 -8.47 -1.91 6.05
C ILE A 48 -8.79 -2.47 7.43
N GLY A 49 -7.90 -2.30 8.39
CA GLY A 49 -8.10 -2.72 9.78
C GLY A 49 -9.36 -2.09 10.38
N GLU A 50 -9.53 -0.78 10.23
CA GLU A 50 -10.72 -0.06 10.67
C GLU A 50 -11.98 -0.54 9.96
N ALA A 51 -11.93 -0.71 8.63
CA ALA A 51 -13.09 -1.17 7.86
C ALA A 51 -13.52 -2.61 8.21
N ARG A 52 -12.57 -3.46 8.59
CA ARG A 52 -12.82 -4.85 9.01
C ARG A 52 -13.12 -4.98 10.51
N ALA A 53 -12.95 -3.93 11.30
CA ALA A 53 -13.20 -3.99 12.73
C ALA A 53 -14.67 -4.35 13.00
N PRO A 54 -14.95 -5.43 13.77
CA PRO A 54 -16.33 -5.86 14.04
C PRO A 54 -17.17 -4.75 14.68
N ALA A 55 -16.56 -3.91 15.52
CA ALA A 55 -17.20 -2.74 16.11
C ALA A 55 -17.65 -1.73 15.04
N GLU A 56 -16.80 -1.45 14.05
CA GLU A 56 -17.12 -0.53 12.95
C GLU A 56 -18.18 -1.11 12.02
N ILE A 57 -18.11 -2.40 11.71
CA ILE A 57 -19.12 -3.12 10.93
C ILE A 57 -20.47 -3.06 11.66
N THR A 58 -20.51 -3.39 12.96
CA THR A 58 -21.73 -3.37 13.77
C THR A 58 -22.29 -1.95 13.89
N ARG A 59 -21.41 -0.95 14.08
CA ARG A 59 -21.80 0.45 14.13
C ARG A 59 -22.40 0.92 12.80
N ARG A 60 -21.80 0.58 11.66
CA ARG A 60 -22.35 0.91 10.32
C ARG A 60 -23.65 0.18 10.05
N ALA A 61 -23.74 -1.11 10.41
CA ALA A 61 -24.96 -1.91 10.29
C ALA A 61 -26.13 -1.26 11.04
N ARG A 62 -25.90 -0.82 12.29
CA ARG A 62 -26.93 -0.15 13.09
C ARG A 62 -27.25 1.26 12.59
N LEU A 63 -26.24 2.11 12.37
CA LEU A 63 -26.47 3.53 12.10
C LEU A 63 -26.87 3.82 10.65
N ARG A 64 -26.24 3.14 9.68
CA ARG A 64 -26.48 3.42 8.24
C ARG A 64 -27.55 2.53 7.64
N LEU A 65 -27.53 1.24 7.99
CA LEU A 65 -28.46 0.25 7.44
C LEU A 65 -29.66 0.00 8.34
N ARG A 66 -29.70 0.62 9.53
CA ARG A 66 -30.77 0.45 10.54
C ARG A 66 -31.04 -1.02 10.87
N LEU A 67 -30.01 -1.85 10.78
CA LEU A 67 -30.09 -3.26 11.11
C LEU A 67 -30.18 -3.42 12.62
N VAL A 68 -31.15 -4.21 13.05
CA VAL A 68 -31.39 -4.55 14.45
C VAL A 68 -30.88 -5.98 14.68
N PRO A 69 -30.27 -6.29 15.84
CA PRO A 69 -29.90 -7.66 16.16
C PRO A 69 -31.12 -8.58 16.06
N LEU A 70 -30.98 -9.74 15.40
CA LEU A 70 -32.02 -10.77 15.45
C LEU A 70 -32.08 -11.33 16.88
N GLU A 71 -33.29 -11.63 17.34
CA GLU A 71 -33.49 -12.45 18.54
C GLU A 71 -32.97 -13.87 18.29
N GLU A 72 -32.37 -14.50 19.31
CA GLU A 72 -31.71 -15.81 19.20
C GLU A 72 -32.63 -16.94 18.68
N GLY A 73 -33.95 -16.78 18.77
CA GLY A 73 -34.95 -17.73 18.26
C GLY A 73 -35.55 -17.41 16.89
N ALA A 74 -35.18 -16.29 16.25
CA ALA A 74 -35.81 -15.86 15.00
C ALA A 74 -35.34 -16.64 13.76
N ILE A 75 -34.29 -17.46 13.89
CA ILE A 75 -33.74 -18.26 12.78
C ILE A 75 -34.37 -19.65 12.82
N THR A 76 -35.33 -19.90 11.92
CA THR A 76 -35.84 -21.25 11.66
C THR A 76 -35.16 -21.81 10.41
N PHE A 77 -34.35 -22.85 10.58
CA PHE A 77 -33.77 -23.56 9.45
C PHE A 77 -34.87 -24.38 8.75
N ALA A 78 -34.95 -24.28 7.43
CA ALA A 78 -35.82 -25.15 6.66
C ALA A 78 -35.38 -26.60 6.87
N SER A 79 -36.31 -27.46 7.30
CA SER A 79 -36.05 -28.90 7.39
C SER A 79 -35.70 -29.41 5.98
N PRO A 80 -34.59 -30.14 5.80
CA PRO A 80 -34.24 -30.70 4.51
C PRO A 80 -35.28 -31.76 4.15
N ALA A 81 -36.34 -31.34 3.46
CA ALA A 81 -37.35 -32.24 2.94
C ALA A 81 -36.67 -33.15 1.91
N SER A 82 -36.57 -34.44 2.28
CA SER A 82 -36.44 -35.57 1.36
C SER A 82 -35.38 -35.41 0.28
N ARG A 83 -34.12 -35.69 0.60
CA ARG A 83 -33.18 -36.18 -0.41
C ARG A 83 -33.52 -37.66 -0.63
N PRO A 84 -34.12 -38.08 -1.77
CA PRO A 84 -34.29 -39.50 -2.04
C PRO A 84 -32.89 -40.08 -2.24
N THR A 85 -32.50 -40.99 -1.36
CA THR A 85 -31.35 -41.87 -1.58
C THR A 85 -31.70 -42.79 -2.73
N ASN A 86 -30.97 -42.67 -3.84
CA ASN A 86 -30.90 -43.67 -4.90
C ASN A 86 -29.52 -44.31 -4.82
#